data_AF-A0A8J5VUA6-F1
#
_entry.id   AF-A0A8J5VUA6-F1
#
_cell.length_a   1.000
_cell.length_b   1.000
_cell.length_c   1.000
_cell.angle_alpha   90.00
_cell.angle_beta   90.00
_cell.angle_gamma   90.00
#
_symmetry.space_group_name_H-M   'P 1'
#
loop_
_entity.id
_entity.type
_entity.pdbx_description
1 polymer ?
#
loop_
_entity_poly.entity_id
_entity_poly.type
_entity_poly.pdbx_seq_one_letter_code
_entity_poly.pdbx_strand_id
1 'polypeptide(L)'
;MDLPPLSHQALFGAVRSADAAAVGRLLADAEASGSTPALAVAVTDAGETALYIAAEAGSEEVVRLLIPLYDFEAATIRSRLDLDAFHVAAKQGHTGLTMLVIIAELHCFV
;
A
#
# COMPACT_ATOMS: atom_id res chain seq x y z
N MET A 1 19.42 -12.40 -3.61
CA MET A 1 19.24 -11.12 -4.31
C MET A 1 18.56 -10.21 -3.30
N ASP A 2 19.37 -9.67 -2.40
CA ASP A 2 18.93 -8.81 -1.30
C ASP A 2 18.59 -7.43 -1.86
N LEU A 3 17.31 -7.11 -1.90
CA LEU A 3 16.89 -5.72 -1.85
C LEU A 3 17.41 -5.13 -0.54
N PRO A 4 18.07 -3.96 -0.56
CA PRO A 4 18.55 -3.36 0.67
C PRO A 4 17.35 -3.20 1.63
N PRO A 5 17.46 -3.68 2.89
CA PRO A 5 16.35 -3.68 3.86
C PRO A 5 15.80 -2.27 4.18
N LEU A 6 16.46 -1.24 3.66
CA LEU A 6 16.08 0.16 3.82
C LEU A 6 14.89 0.57 2.92
N SER A 7 14.65 -0.07 1.78
CA SER A 7 13.66 0.42 0.81
C SER A 7 12.21 0.22 1.26
N HIS A 8 11.85 -0.96 1.76
CA HIS A 8 10.50 -1.21 2.28
C HIS A 8 10.24 -0.45 3.59
N GLN A 9 11.22 -0.41 4.51
CA GLN A 9 11.08 0.35 5.76
C GLN A 9 10.98 1.86 5.51
N ALA A 10 11.74 2.40 4.55
CA ALA A 10 11.61 3.79 4.11
C ALA A 10 10.25 4.05 3.45
N LEU A 11 9.72 3.11 2.66
CA LEU A 11 8.40 3.23 2.07
C LEU A 11 7.33 3.32 3.17
N PHE A 12 7.32 2.38 4.12
CA PHE A 12 6.34 2.40 5.22
C PHE A 12 6.42 3.69 6.03
N GLY A 13 7.63 4.20 6.30
CA GLY A 13 7.83 5.49 6.95
C GLY A 13 7.23 6.66 6.17
N ALA A 14 7.50 6.72 4.86
CA ALA A 14 6.96 7.77 3.99
C ALA A 14 5.43 7.70 3.87
N VAL A 15 4.87 6.49 3.76
CA VAL A 15 3.42 6.25 3.73
C VAL A 15 2.76 6.67 5.04
N ARG A 16 3.37 6.32 6.19
CA ARG A 16 2.86 6.70 7.52
C ARG A 16 2.89 8.21 7.74
N SER A 17 3.86 8.90 7.16
CA SER A 17 3.93 10.37 7.14
C SER A 17 3.07 11.02 6.05
N ALA A 18 2.36 10.23 5.23
CA ALA A 18 1.58 10.68 4.07
C ALA A 18 2.38 11.51 3.04
N ASP A 19 3.70 11.30 2.95
CA ASP A 19 4.57 12.03 2.03
C ASP A 19 4.55 11.38 0.63
N ALA A 20 3.58 11.80 -0.19
CA ALA A 20 3.40 11.29 -1.55
C ALA A 20 4.64 11.50 -2.44
N ALA A 21 5.41 12.58 -2.23
CA ALA A 21 6.60 12.85 -3.01
C ALA A 21 7.72 11.85 -2.68
N ALA A 22 7.92 11.55 -1.40
CA ALA A 22 8.87 10.52 -0.98
C ALA A 22 8.43 9.12 -1.45
N VAL A 23 7.14 8.80 -1.31
CA VAL A 23 6.55 7.54 -1.78
C VAL A 23 6.81 7.36 -3.27
N GLY A 24 6.48 8.36 -4.11
CA GLY A 24 6.67 8.29 -5.56
C GLY A 24 8.13 8.10 -5.99
N ARG A 25 9.09 8.73 -5.30
CA ARG A 25 10.52 8.50 -5.57
C ARG A 25 10.95 7.09 -5.24
N LEU A 26 10.55 6.56 -4.08
CA LEU A 26 10.89 5.20 -3.65
C LEU A 26 10.28 4.15 -4.58
N LEU A 27 9.07 4.43 -5.06
CA LEU A 27 8.36 3.65 -6.07
C LEU A 27 9.11 3.60 -7.40
N ALA A 28 9.51 4.75 -7.93
CA ALA A 28 10.27 4.84 -9.17
C ALA A 28 11.64 4.15 -9.05
N ASP A 29 12.29 4.25 -7.90
CA ASP A 29 13.57 3.56 -7.63
C ASP A 29 13.39 2.03 -7.57
N ALA A 30 12.28 1.58 -6.98
CA ALA A 30 11.90 0.17 -6.95
C ALA A 30 11.52 -0.38 -8.34
N GLU A 31 10.82 0.41 -9.17
CA GLU A 31 10.54 0.10 -10.57
C GLU A 31 11.83 -0.05 -11.36
N ALA A 32 12.77 0.91 -11.22
CA ALA A 32 14.08 0.85 -11.86
C ALA A 32 14.88 -0.38 -11.42
N SER A 33 14.73 -0.80 -10.17
CA SER A 33 15.37 -2.00 -9.62
C SER A 33 14.57 -3.29 -9.83
N GLY A 34 13.44 -3.27 -10.56
CA GLY A 34 12.60 -4.45 -10.84
C GLY A 34 12.02 -5.11 -9.59
N SER A 35 11.85 -4.36 -8.51
CA SER A 35 11.53 -4.83 -7.17
C SER A 35 10.13 -4.45 -6.69
N THR A 36 9.31 -3.94 -7.60
CA THR A 36 7.89 -3.61 -7.37
C THR A 36 7.05 -4.75 -6.81
N PRO A 37 7.10 -6.01 -7.30
CA PRO A 37 6.27 -7.07 -6.75
C PRO A 37 6.65 -7.41 -5.30
N ALA A 38 7.93 -7.30 -4.95
CA ALA A 38 8.40 -7.52 -3.58
C ALA A 38 7.91 -6.45 -2.61
N LEU A 39 7.72 -5.21 -3.08
CA LEU A 39 7.16 -4.11 -2.29
C LEU A 39 5.64 -4.20 -2.12
N ALA A 40 4.93 -4.75 -3.10
CA ALA A 40 3.49 -4.97 -3.02
C ALA A 40 3.12 -5.99 -1.94
N VAL A 41 3.91 -7.07 -1.81
CA VAL A 41 3.71 -8.11 -0.78
C VAL A 41 4.50 -7.84 0.51
N ALA A 42 5.25 -6.74 0.58
CA ALA A 42 5.99 -6.39 1.78
C ALA A 42 5.02 -6.03 2.91
N VAL A 43 5.29 -6.57 4.10
CA VAL A 43 4.54 -6.30 5.32
C VAL A 43 5.46 -5.80 6.42
N THR A 44 4.94 -4.97 7.32
CA THR A 44 5.63 -4.57 8.55
C THR A 44 5.70 -5.74 9.55
N ASP A 45 6.39 -5.56 10.67
CA ASP A 45 6.40 -6.52 11.79
C ASP A 45 4.98 -6.81 12.35
N ALA A 46 4.06 -5.87 12.14
CA ALA A 46 2.64 -6.00 12.48
C ALA A 46 1.81 -6.73 11.40
N GLY A 47 2.41 -7.14 10.29
CA GLY A 47 1.73 -7.76 9.15
C GLY A 47 1.01 -6.76 8.24
N GLU A 48 1.30 -5.46 8.36
CA GLU A 48 0.58 -4.41 7.64
C GLU A 48 1.28 -4.11 6.31
N THR A 49 0.50 -4.06 5.23
CA THR A 49 1.01 -3.66 3.90
C THR A 49 1.11 -2.14 3.77
N ALA A 50 1.83 -1.67 2.75
CA ALA A 50 1.91 -0.24 2.48
C ALA A 50 0.52 0.33 2.16
N LEU A 51 -0.32 -0.45 1.48
CA LEU A 51 -1.73 -0.09 1.24
C LEU A 51 -2.53 0.01 2.53
N TYR A 52 -2.31 -0.88 3.51
CA TYR A 52 -2.93 -0.80 4.83
C TYR A 52 -2.57 0.51 5.55
N ILE A 53 -1.28 0.84 5.61
CA ILE A 53 -0.83 2.08 6.29
C ILE A 53 -1.33 3.31 5.54
N ALA A 54 -1.39 3.28 4.21
CA ALA A 54 -1.92 4.38 3.42
C ALA A 54 -3.42 4.60 3.68
N ALA A 55 -4.18 3.51 3.81
CA ALA A 55 -5.59 3.54 4.22
C ALA A 55 -5.75 4.03 5.67
N GLU A 56 -4.87 3.62 6.58
CA GLU A 56 -4.84 4.09 7.98
C GLU A 56 -4.55 5.59 8.06
N ALA A 57 -3.53 6.05 7.32
CA ALA A 57 -3.12 7.44 7.24
C ALA A 57 -4.16 8.32 6.54
N GLY A 58 -5.05 7.72 5.75
CA GLY A 58 -6.14 8.44 5.15
C GLY A 58 -5.74 9.31 3.95
N SER A 59 -4.59 9.03 3.32
CA SER A 59 -4.04 9.81 2.21
C SER A 59 -4.40 9.22 0.85
N GLU A 60 -5.35 9.85 0.14
CA GLU A 60 -5.75 9.44 -1.22
C GLU A 60 -4.60 9.47 -2.22
N GLU A 61 -3.73 10.48 -2.12
CA GLU A 61 -2.62 10.64 -3.06
C GLU A 61 -1.64 9.46 -2.96
N VAL A 62 -1.33 9.03 -1.73
CA VAL A 62 -0.45 7.88 -1.49
C VAL A 62 -1.10 6.59 -1.95
N VAL A 63 -2.40 6.42 -1.71
CA VAL A 63 -3.15 5.23 -2.19
C VAL A 63 -3.18 5.17 -3.71
N ARG A 64 -3.36 6.30 -4.40
CA ARG A 64 -3.30 6.37 -5.87
C ARG A 64 -1.95 5.96 -6.44
N LEU A 65 -0.86 6.29 -5.75
CA LEU A 65 0.50 5.88 -6.15
C LEU A 65 0.76 4.39 -5.92
N LEU A 66 0.11 3.79 -4.91
CA LEU A 66 0.31 2.39 -4.53
C LEU A 66 -0.57 1.42 -5.32
N ILE A 67 -1.81 1.80 -5.67
CA ILE A 67 -2.76 0.95 -6.41
C ILE A 67 -2.14 0.25 -7.64
N PRO A 68 -1.36 0.92 -8.50
CA PRO A 68 -0.77 0.29 -9.69
C PRO A 68 0.21 -0.86 -9.38
N LEU A 69 0.73 -0.94 -8.15
CA LEU A 69 1.64 -1.98 -7.72
C LEU A 69 0.94 -3.20 -7.11
N TYR A 70 -0.30 -3.03 -6.65
CA TYR A 70 -1.00 -4.05 -5.88
C TYR A 70 -1.87 -4.88 -6.81
N ASP A 71 -1.52 -6.15 -6.92
CA ASP A 71 -2.43 -7.17 -7.46
C ASP A 71 -3.49 -7.55 -6.41
N PHE A 72 -4.57 -8.18 -6.84
CA PHE A 72 -5.68 -8.63 -5.97
C PHE A 72 -5.21 -9.44 -4.74
N GLU A 73 -4.21 -10.30 -4.94
CA GLU A 73 -3.66 -11.12 -3.86
C GLU A 73 -2.87 -10.28 -2.83
N ALA A 74 -2.24 -9.18 -3.27
CA ALA A 74 -1.54 -8.25 -2.38
C ALA A 74 -2.51 -7.31 -1.63
N ALA A 75 -3.62 -6.91 -2.27
CA ALA A 75 -4.64 -6.07 -1.67
C ALA A 75 -5.43 -6.77 -0.56
N THR A 76 -5.53 -8.11 -0.65
CA THR A 76 -6.23 -8.97 0.32
C THR A 76 -5.33 -9.48 1.45
N ILE A 77 -4.07 -9.05 1.52
CA ILE A 77 -3.17 -9.38 2.62
C ILE A 77 -3.74 -8.85 3.93
N ARG A 78 -3.94 -9.76 4.89
CA ARG A 78 -4.45 -9.46 6.22
C ARG A 78 -3.31 -9.20 7.19
N SER A 79 -3.45 -8.14 7.98
CA SER A 79 -2.61 -7.85 9.14
C SER A 79 -2.80 -8.91 10.24
N ARG A 80 -1.96 -8.88 11.27
CA ARG A 80 -2.07 -9.76 12.45
C ARG A 80 -3.39 -9.62 13.20
N LEU A 81 -4.12 -8.53 12.96
CA LEU A 81 -5.47 -8.29 13.48
C LEU A 81 -6.57 -8.90 12.60
N ASP A 82 -6.20 -9.67 11.57
CA ASP A 82 -7.10 -10.22 10.54
C ASP A 82 -7.86 -9.12 9.77
N LEU A 83 -7.27 -7.91 9.74
CA LEU A 83 -7.78 -6.75 9.03
C LEU A 83 -6.98 -6.53 7.75
N ASP A 84 -7.68 -6.34 6.65
CA ASP A 84 -7.10 -5.86 5.39
C ASP A 84 -7.18 -4.32 5.30
N ALA A 85 -6.62 -3.77 4.22
CA ALA A 85 -6.68 -2.34 3.95
C ALA A 85 -8.12 -1.80 3.79
N PHE A 86 -9.06 -2.66 3.38
CA PHE A 86 -10.47 -2.29 3.21
C PHE A 86 -11.16 -2.02 4.55
N HIS A 87 -10.98 -2.90 5.53
CA HIS A 87 -11.55 -2.71 6.86
C HIS A 87 -11.07 -1.41 7.51
N VAL A 88 -9.79 -1.07 7.32
CA VAL A 88 -9.22 0.18 7.83
C VAL A 88 -9.74 1.40 7.08
N ALA A 89 -9.78 1.36 5.75
CA ALA A 89 -10.33 2.45 4.94
C ALA A 89 -11.80 2.74 5.31
N ALA A 90 -12.60 1.68 5.53
CA ALA A 90 -13.99 1.80 5.96
C ALA A 90 -14.10 2.38 7.37
N LYS A 91 -13.24 1.92 8.30
CA LYS A 91 -13.18 2.42 9.68
C LYS A 91 -12.83 3.91 9.75
N GLN A 92 -11.94 4.40 8.88
CA GLN A 92 -11.54 5.80 8.88
C GLN A 92 -12.60 6.74 8.30
N GLY A 93 -13.65 6.24 7.65
CA GLY A 93 -14.74 7.08 7.14
C GLY A 93 -14.33 8.02 6.00
N HIS A 94 -13.18 7.79 5.38
CA HIS A 94 -12.69 8.56 4.23
C HIS A 94 -13.37 8.04 2.97
N THR A 95 -14.51 8.64 2.60
CA THR A 95 -15.41 8.17 1.55
C THR A 95 -14.73 8.01 0.18
N GLY A 96 -13.74 8.85 -0.15
CA GLY A 96 -13.01 8.75 -1.40
C GLY A 96 -11.93 7.66 -1.42
N LEU A 97 -11.34 7.34 -0.27
CA LEU A 97 -10.44 6.18 -0.10
C LEU A 97 -11.19 4.86 -0.12
N THR A 98 -12.36 4.80 0.52
CA THR A 98 -13.23 3.63 0.41
C THR A 98 -13.59 3.42 -1.05
N MET A 99 -14.01 4.45 -1.79
CA MET A 99 -14.24 4.35 -3.23
C MET A 99 -13.03 3.84 -4.02
N LEU A 100 -11.83 4.36 -3.78
CA LEU A 100 -10.61 3.90 -4.47
C LEU A 100 -10.28 2.43 -4.22
N VAL A 101 -10.42 1.95 -2.98
CA VAL A 101 -10.21 0.54 -2.64
C VAL A 101 -11.32 -0.34 -3.24
N ILE A 102 -12.58 0.11 -3.22
CA ILE A 102 -13.70 -0.60 -3.85
C ILE A 102 -13.51 -0.71 -5.37
N ILE A 103 -12.94 0.31 -6.03
CA ILE A 103 -12.64 0.28 -7.47
C ILE A 103 -11.53 -0.74 -7.79
N ALA A 104 -10.52 -0.90 -6.93
CA ALA A 104 -9.50 -1.94 -7.11
C ALA A 104 -10.10 -3.36 -7.04
N GLU A 105 -11.04 -3.60 -6.12
CA GLU A 105 -11.79 -4.86 -6.02
C GLU A 105 -12.74 -5.10 -7.21
N LEU A 106 -13.40 -4.06 -7.72
CA LEU A 106 -14.32 -4.16 -8.87
C LEU A 106 -13.62 -4.40 -10.20
N HIS A 107 -12.35 -4.02 -10.35
CA HIS A 107 -11.58 -4.32 -11.57
C HIS A 107 -11.24 -5.81 -11.71
N CYS A 108 -11.45 -6.62 -10.66
CA CYS A 108 -11.20 -8.05 -10.65
C CYS A 108 -12.44 -8.90 -11.02
N PHE A 109 -13.56 -8.27 -11.40
CA PHE A 109 -14.81 -8.95 -11.76
C PHE A 109 -15.14 -8.98 -13.27
N VAL A 110 -14.20 -8.59 -14.15
CA VAL A 110 -14.37 -8.62 -15.62
C VAL A 110 -13.25 -9.41 -16.28
#